data_AF-A0A1Q7Z3V8-F1
#
_entry.id   AF-A0A1Q7Z3V8-F1
#
_cell.length_a   1.000
_cell.length_b   1.000
_cell.length_c   1.000
_cell.angle_alpha   90.00
_cell.angle_beta   90.00
_cell.angle_gamma   90.00
#
_symmetry.space_group_name_H-M   'P 1'
#
loop_
_entity.id
_entity.type
_entity.pdbx_description
1 polymer ?
#
loop_
_entity_poly.entity_id
_entity_poly.type
_entity_poly.pdbx_seq_one_letter_code
_entity_poly.pdbx_strand_id
1 'polypeptide(L)' 'MRIFAAALALSLLAAPAFARTRSSNKGPRAGGYCAKSAVGTTSTDSKGNTLECKADKRGRARWTKK' A
#
# COMPACT_ATOMS: atom_id res chain seq x y z
N MET A 1 -39.93 27.46 28.97
CA MET A 1 -38.73 26.85 29.59
C MET A 1 -38.89 25.34 29.60
N ARG A 2 -37.85 24.63 29.12
CA ARG A 2 -37.45 23.25 29.48
C ARG A 2 -38.35 22.09 29.05
N ILE A 3 -38.04 21.48 27.89
CA ILE A 3 -38.06 20.02 27.77
C ILE A 3 -36.89 19.60 26.86
N PHE A 4 -35.82 19.14 27.52
CA PHE A 4 -34.79 18.15 27.15
C PHE A 4 -34.48 17.95 25.65
N ALA A 5 -33.34 18.40 25.11
CA ALA A 5 -31.98 17.89 25.32
C ALA A 5 -31.79 16.43 24.89
N ALA A 6 -30.73 16.25 24.07
CA ALA A 6 -29.99 15.02 23.82
C ALA A 6 -30.57 13.99 22.82
N ALA A 7 -30.35 14.23 21.52
CA ALA A 7 -30.23 13.17 20.53
C ALA A 7 -29.13 13.53 19.51
N LEU A 8 -27.89 13.66 19.98
CA LEU A 8 -26.75 14.10 19.15
C LEU A 8 -25.52 13.17 19.23
N ALA A 9 -25.66 11.94 19.73
CA ALA A 9 -24.48 11.13 20.03
C ALA A 9 -24.68 9.63 19.80
N LEU A 10 -24.95 9.17 18.58
CA LEU A 10 -24.95 7.72 18.30
C LEU A 10 -24.65 7.32 16.85
N SER A 11 -23.75 8.01 16.13
CA SER A 11 -23.47 7.62 14.74
C SER A 11 -22.05 7.86 14.22
N LEU A 12 -21.01 7.73 15.04
CA LEU A 12 -19.61 7.71 14.54
C LEU A 12 -18.74 6.63 15.20
N LEU A 13 -19.35 5.51 15.58
CA LEU A 13 -18.62 4.26 15.84
C LEU A 13 -18.41 3.53 14.50
N ALA A 14 -17.51 4.03 13.65
CA ALA A 14 -17.09 3.26 12.48
C ALA A 14 -15.68 3.61 12.00
N ALA A 15 -14.85 2.57 12.12
CA ALA A 15 -13.66 2.24 11.34
C ALA A 15 -12.30 2.72 11.89
N PRO A 16 -11.41 1.78 12.26
CA PRO A 16 -10.03 2.10 12.57
C PRO A 16 -9.37 2.58 11.28
N ALA A 17 -8.75 3.76 11.32
CA ALA A 17 -7.92 4.26 10.24
C ALA A 17 -6.59 3.47 10.18
N PHE A 18 -6.65 2.19 9.81
CA PHE A 18 -5.51 1.43 9.29
C PHE A 18 -5.23 1.81 7.83
N ALA A 19 -5.29 3.10 7.50
CA ALA A 19 -4.74 3.59 6.24
C ALA A 19 -3.23 3.80 6.45
N ARG A 20 -2.49 2.70 6.57
CA ARG A 20 -1.05 2.70 6.34
C ARG A 20 -0.87 2.91 4.83
N THR A 21 -1.11 4.13 4.37
CA THR A 21 -0.76 4.61 3.03
C THR A 21 0.75 4.46 2.91
N ARG A 22 1.19 3.30 2.41
CA ARG A 22 2.51 3.18 1.82
C ARG A 22 2.42 4.07 0.59
N SER A 23 2.96 5.27 0.71
CA SER A 23 3.16 6.21 -0.39
C SER A 23 3.75 5.46 -1.57
N SER A 24 2.89 5.06 -2.51
CA SER A 24 3.21 4.33 -3.73
C SER A 24 3.38 5.32 -4.90
N ASN A 25 3.69 6.58 -4.59
CA ASN A 25 3.90 7.64 -5.58
C ASN A 25 5.35 7.77 -6.04
N LYS A 26 6.26 6.98 -5.45
CA LYS A 26 7.57 6.70 -6.05
C LYS A 26 7.47 5.30 -6.63
N GLY A 27 7.74 5.19 -7.94
CA GLY A 27 7.75 3.91 -8.66
C GLY A 27 8.58 2.83 -7.96
N PRO A 28 8.55 1.60 -8.47
CA PRO A 28 9.15 0.47 -7.79
C PRO A 28 10.64 0.69 -7.54
N ARG A 29 11.07 0.34 -6.32
CA ARG A 29 12.46 0.49 -5.87
C ARG A 29 13.11 -0.87 -5.78
N ALA A 30 14.38 -0.96 -6.16
CA ALA A 30 15.17 -2.17 -6.00
C ALA A 30 15.16 -2.62 -4.52
N GLY A 31 14.93 -3.92 -4.29
CA GLY A 31 14.78 -4.54 -2.98
C GLY A 31 13.40 -4.38 -2.33
N GLY A 32 12.54 -3.51 -2.88
CA GLY A 32 11.17 -3.32 -2.44
C GLY A 32 10.28 -4.50 -2.81
N TYR A 33 9.20 -4.71 -2.04
CA TYR A 33 8.22 -5.73 -2.36
C TYR A 33 7.42 -5.32 -3.60
N CYS A 34 7.18 -6.29 -4.48
CA CYS A 34 6.28 -6.14 -5.61
C CYS A 34 4.97 -6.89 -5.37
N ALA A 35 3.92 -6.49 -6.08
CA ALA A 35 2.66 -7.22 -6.06
C ALA A 35 2.88 -8.64 -6.59
N LYS A 36 2.17 -9.63 -6.04
CA LYS A 36 2.27 -11.02 -6.51
C LYS A 36 1.87 -11.15 -7.99
N SER A 37 0.92 -10.34 -8.44
CA SER A 37 0.49 -10.23 -9.85
C SER A 37 1.55 -9.59 -10.76
N ALA A 38 2.52 -8.87 -10.19
CA ALA A 38 3.60 -8.26 -10.95
C ALA A 38 4.81 -9.20 -11.14
N VAL A 39 4.79 -10.42 -10.56
CA VAL A 39 5.91 -11.37 -10.73
C VAL A 39 6.09 -11.71 -12.21
N GLY A 40 7.33 -11.59 -12.71
CA GLY A 40 7.66 -11.75 -14.12
C GLY A 40 7.48 -10.49 -14.96
N THR A 41 7.03 -9.38 -14.38
CA THR A 41 6.97 -8.07 -15.05
C THR A 41 8.19 -7.21 -14.74
N THR A 42 8.46 -6.26 -15.63
CA THR A 42 9.50 -5.25 -15.45
C THR A 42 8.90 -3.87 -15.28
N SER A 43 9.54 -3.03 -14.47
CA SER A 43 9.14 -1.64 -14.26
C SER A 43 10.35 -0.78 -13.98
N THR A 44 10.22 0.52 -14.24
CA THR A 44 11.32 1.48 -14.10
C THR A 44 11.31 2.14 -12.72
N ASP A 45 12.47 2.20 -12.07
CA ASP A 45 12.65 3.00 -10.85
C ASP A 45 12.70 4.50 -11.19
N SER A 46 12.48 5.33 -10.18
CA SER A 46 12.70 6.77 -10.18
C SER A 46 14.07 7.25 -10.70
N LYS A 47 15.04 6.35 -10.84
CA LYS A 47 16.38 6.59 -11.39
C LYS A 47 16.55 6.16 -12.85
N GLY A 48 15.48 5.70 -13.51
CA GLY A 48 15.53 5.17 -14.89
C GLY A 48 16.04 3.73 -15.00
N ASN A 49 16.30 3.04 -13.88
CA ASN A 49 16.76 1.66 -13.90
C ASN A 49 15.60 0.69 -14.13
N THR A 50 15.80 -0.29 -15.01
CA THR A 50 14.83 -1.39 -15.19
C THR A 50 14.93 -2.37 -14.03
N LEU A 51 13.81 -2.60 -13.36
CA LEU A 51 13.64 -3.58 -12.31
C LEU A 51 12.73 -4.70 -12.80
N GLU A 52 13.01 -5.93 -12.42
CA GLU A 52 12.18 -7.09 -12.63
C GLU A 52 11.62 -7.56 -11.28
N CYS A 53 10.33 -7.86 -11.21
CA CYS A 53 9.72 -8.43 -10.02
C CYS A 53 9.90 -9.95 -10.03
N LYS A 54 10.71 -10.48 -9.11
CA LYS A 54 10.93 -11.92 -8.93
C LYS A 54 10.44 -12.39 -7.57
N ALA A 55 9.83 -13.58 -7.54
CA ALA A 55 9.50 -14.27 -6.29
C ALA A 55 10.78 -14.84 -5.66
N ASP A 56 10.99 -14.59 -4.37
CA ASP A 56 12.03 -15.27 -3.60
C ASP A 56 11.61 -16.70 -3.24
N LYS A 57 12.57 -17.53 -2.80
CA LYS A 57 12.32 -18.91 -2.33
C LYS A 57 11.38 -18.98 -1.11
N ARG A 58 11.01 -17.83 -0.52
CA ARG A 58 10.11 -17.70 0.64
C ARG A 58 8.71 -17.22 0.22
N GLY A 59 8.42 -17.17 -1.08
CA GLY A 59 7.12 -16.77 -1.63
C GLY A 59 6.84 -15.27 -1.62
N ARG A 60 7.85 -14.43 -1.31
CA ARG A 60 7.75 -12.98 -1.31
C ARG A 60 8.34 -12.41 -2.60
N ALA A 61 7.52 -11.68 -3.33
CA ALA A 61 7.93 -11.03 -4.56
C ALA A 61 8.67 -9.72 -4.28
N ARG A 62 9.85 -9.52 -4.88
CA ARG A 62 10.64 -8.30 -4.77
C ARG A 62 11.09 -7.78 -6.12
N TRP A 63 11.15 -6.45 -6.25
CA TRP A 63 11.78 -5.77 -7.37
C TRP A 63 13.29 -5.94 -7.28
N THR A 64 13.89 -6.60 -8.25
CA THR A 64 15.33 -6.80 -8.41
C THR A 64 15.82 -6.04 -9.64
N LYS A 65 17.06 -5.57 -9.65
CA LYS A 65 17.62 -5.02 -10.89
C LYS A 65 17.75 -6.14 -11.91
N LYS A 66 17.34 -5.86 -13.15
CA LYS A 66 17.57 -6.77 -14.28
C LYS A 66 19.05 -6.74 -14.67
#